data_AF-A0AAE4HUM3-F1
#
_entry.id   AF-A0AAE4HUM3-F1
#
_cell.length_a   1.000
_cell.length_b   1.000
_cell.length_c   1.000
_cell.angle_alpha   90.00
_cell.angle_beta   90.00
_cell.angle_gamma   90.00
#
_symmetry.space_group_name_H-M   'P 1'
#
loop_
_entity.id
_entity.type
_entity.pdbx_description
1 polymer ?
#
loop_
_entity_poly.entity_id
_entity_poly.type
_entity_poly.pdbx_seq_one_letter_code
_entity_poly.pdbx_strand_id
1 'polypeptide(L)'
;MTNSWQFESNVRRHITKILKTPEAFDDITKELDGNNCISVRATLSNLDNFSVNPFVKSKRKMTEEQKQELADRLKRNLSRI
;
A
#
# COMPACT_ATOMS: atom_id res chain seq x y z
N MET A 1 6.76 16.99 10.00
CA MET A 1 7.23 15.89 9.12
C MET A 1 6.00 15.26 8.50
N THR A 2 5.93 15.21 7.18
CA THR A 2 4.86 14.52 6.45
C THR A 2 5.05 13.02 6.63
N ASN A 3 4.03 12.33 7.14
CA ASN A 3 4.09 10.88 7.27
C ASN A 3 4.10 10.26 5.87
N SER A 4 5.15 9.51 5.56
CA SER A 4 5.27 8.76 4.32
C SER A 4 5.68 7.33 4.61
N TRP A 5 5.25 6.43 3.74
CA TRP A 5 5.68 5.05 3.74
C TRP A 5 6.65 4.83 2.60
N GLN A 6 7.83 4.34 2.93
CA GLN A 6 8.87 4.01 1.97
C GLN A 6 9.08 2.52 1.92
N PHE A 7 9.28 2.00 0.71
CA PHE A 7 9.50 0.58 0.51
C PHE A 7 10.57 0.35 -0.54
N GLU A 8 11.53 -0.50 -0.21
CA GLU A 8 12.61 -0.91 -1.09
C GLU A 8 12.67 -2.43 -1.18
N SER A 9 12.85 -2.95 -2.39
CA SER A 9 12.90 -4.38 -2.60
C SER A 9 13.53 -4.74 -3.94
N ASN A 10 14.36 -5.78 -3.92
CA ASN A 10 14.89 -6.48 -5.10
C ASN A 10 14.08 -7.75 -5.47
N VAL A 11 13.03 -8.09 -4.71
CA VAL A 11 12.16 -9.23 -5.01
C VAL A 11 11.34 -8.94 -6.28
N ARG A 12 11.51 -9.78 -7.32
CA ARG A 12 10.86 -9.64 -8.63
C ARG A 12 9.34 -9.42 -8.56
N ARG A 13 8.66 -10.11 -7.63
CA ARG A 13 7.21 -9.99 -7.43
C ARG A 13 6.81 -8.60 -6.92
N HIS A 14 7.60 -8.02 -6.01
CA HIS A 14 7.37 -6.68 -5.50
C HIS A 14 7.63 -5.63 -6.58
N ILE A 15 8.76 -5.77 -7.29
CA ILE A 15 9.12 -4.92 -8.44
C ILE A 15 7.97 -4.88 -9.45
N THR A 16 7.51 -6.04 -9.93
CA THR A 16 6.44 -6.11 -10.92
C THR A 16 5.14 -5.46 -10.44
N LYS A 17 4.82 -5.58 -9.15
CA LYS A 17 3.60 -5.02 -8.57
C LYS A 17 3.67 -3.50 -8.46
N ILE A 18 4.75 -2.96 -7.92
CA ILE A 18 4.97 -1.52 -7.80
C ILE A 18 4.95 -0.86 -9.19
N LEU A 19 5.61 -1.49 -10.18
CA LEU A 19 5.61 -1.01 -11.55
C LEU A 19 4.24 -1.10 -12.25
N LYS A 20 3.30 -1.91 -11.74
CA LYS A 20 1.93 -2.03 -12.24
C LYS A 20 0.95 -1.04 -11.61
N THR A 21 1.31 -0.44 -10.48
CA THR A 21 0.48 0.56 -9.79
C THR A 21 1.27 1.84 -9.50
N PRO A 22 1.93 2.45 -10.52
CA PRO A 22 2.73 3.65 -10.31
C PRO A 22 1.90 4.83 -9.78
N GLU A 23 0.60 4.86 -10.09
CA GLU A 23 -0.35 5.91 -9.68
C GLU A 23 -0.56 6.02 -8.17
N ALA A 24 -0.20 4.98 -7.41
CA ALA A 24 -0.36 4.97 -5.97
C ALA A 24 0.84 5.57 -5.22
N PHE A 25 1.96 5.76 -5.91
CA PHE A 25 3.23 6.22 -5.33
C PHE A 25 3.54 7.62 -5.84
N ASP A 26 4.14 8.44 -4.99
CA ASP A 26 4.58 9.78 -5.37
C ASP A 26 5.89 9.72 -6.17
N ASP A 27 6.76 8.78 -5.79
CA ASP A 27 8.04 8.53 -6.46
C ASP A 27 8.38 7.04 -6.50
N ILE A 28 8.98 6.61 -7.61
CA ILE A 28 9.49 5.25 -7.81
C ILE A 28 10.87 5.34 -8.47
N THR A 29 11.91 5.15 -7.67
CA THR A 29 13.27 4.95 -8.14
C THR A 29 13.47 3.47 -8.53
N LYS A 30 14.13 3.23 -9.67
CA LYS A 30 14.35 1.89 -10.22
C LYS A 30 15.83 1.70 -10.50
N GLU A 31 16.36 0.53 -10.17
CA GLU A 31 17.69 0.11 -10.57
C GLU A 31 17.57 -0.90 -11.71
N LEU A 32 18.34 -0.68 -12.78
CA LEU A 32 18.32 -1.48 -13.99
C LEU A 32 19.66 -2.16 -14.19
N ASP A 33 19.63 -3.44 -14.54
CA ASP A 33 20.75 -4.20 -15.09
C ASP A 33 20.42 -4.55 -16.54
N GLY A 34 21.02 -3.79 -17.47
CA GLY A 34 20.61 -3.78 -18.88
C GLY A 34 19.15 -3.38 -19.04
N ASN A 35 18.33 -4.28 -19.58
CA ASN A 35 16.89 -4.08 -19.76
C ASN A 35 16.04 -4.55 -18.56
N ASN A 36 16.65 -5.15 -17.54
CA ASN A 36 15.94 -5.76 -16.43
C ASN A 36 15.95 -4.85 -15.20
N CYS A 37 14.77 -4.62 -14.62
CA CYS A 37 14.68 -3.93 -13.33
C CYS A 37 14.99 -4.91 -12.19
N ILE A 38 16.08 -4.66 -11.48
CA ILE A 38 16.63 -5.52 -10.42
C ILE A 38 16.26 -5.03 -9.01
N SER A 39 15.94 -3.75 -8.84
CA SER A 39 15.51 -3.18 -7.57
C SER A 39 14.56 -2.01 -7.79
N VAL A 40 13.67 -1.78 -6.81
CA VAL A 40 12.80 -0.61 -6.76
C VAL A 40 12.80 -0.02 -5.35
N ARG A 41 12.73 1.31 -5.29
CA ARG A 41 12.42 2.08 -4.09
C ARG A 41 11.22 2.97 -4.40
N ALA A 42 10.15 2.85 -3.62
CA ALA A 42 8.92 3.58 -3.82
C ALA A 42 8.53 4.36 -2.56
N THR A 43 8.00 5.58 -2.75
CA THR A 43 7.53 6.46 -1.67
C THR A 43 6.05 6.72 -1.83
N LEU A 44 5.28 6.55 -0.75
CA LEU A 44 3.84 6.77 -0.69
C LEU A 44 3.52 7.70 0.49
N SER A 45 3.08 8.91 0.18
CA SER A 45 2.68 9.92 1.18
C SER A 45 1.16 9.96 1.36
N ASN A 46 0.39 9.47 0.37
CA ASN A 46 -1.06 9.43 0.42
C ASN A 46 -1.58 8.23 1.26
N LEU A 47 -1.27 8.25 2.55
CA LEU A 47 -1.61 7.19 3.52
C LEU A 47 -3.11 7.11 3.82
N ASP A 48 -3.88 8.16 3.50
CA ASP A 48 -5.33 8.21 3.72
C ASP A 48 -6.09 7.43 2.67
N ASN A 49 -5.66 7.52 1.41
CA ASN A 49 -6.35 6.84 0.30
C ASN A 49 -5.74 5.49 -0.03
N PHE A 50 -4.53 5.19 0.45
CA PHE A 50 -3.82 3.96 0.10
C PHE A 50 -3.29 3.20 1.32
N SER A 51 -3.22 1.87 1.18
CA SER A 51 -2.65 1.01 2.21
C SER A 51 -1.12 1.04 2.19
N VAL A 52 -0.52 1.05 3.38
CA VAL A 52 0.92 0.86 3.62
C VAL A 52 1.31 -0.60 3.34
N ASN A 53 1.52 -0.94 2.07
CA ASN A 53 1.81 -2.29 1.61
C ASN A 53 2.44 -2.25 0.21
N PRO A 54 3.42 -3.11 -0.15
CA PRO A 54 3.92 -3.21 -1.53
C PRO A 54 2.82 -3.55 -2.55
N PHE A 55 1.78 -4.22 -2.07
CA PHE A 55 0.53 -4.48 -2.76
C PHE A 55 -0.49 -3.41 -2.39
N VAL A 56 -0.19 -2.16 -2.72
CA VAL A 56 -1.05 -1.03 -2.37
C VAL A 56 -2.47 -1.28 -2.85
N LYS A 57 -3.43 -1.11 -1.95
CA LYS A 57 -4.86 -1.11 -2.25
C LYS A 57 -5.41 0.28 -1.95
N SER A 58 -6.28 0.75 -2.83
CA SER A 58 -7.11 1.91 -2.52
C SER A 58 -7.99 1.58 -1.32
N LYS A 59 -7.94 2.44 -0.30
CA LYS A 59 -8.82 2.37 0.85
C LYS A 59 -10.20 2.83 0.39
N ARG A 60 -11.20 1.97 0.56
CA ARG A 60 -12.59 2.34 0.32
C ARG A 60 -12.95 3.47 1.31
N LYS A 61 -13.39 4.61 0.80
CA LYS A 61 -13.96 5.67 1.63
C LYS A 61 -15.28 5.15 2.20
N MET A 62 -15.31 4.88 3.50
CA MET A 62 -16.51 4.50 4.25
C MET A 62 -16.92 5.69 5.11
N THR A 63 -18.23 5.92 5.22
CA THR A 63 -18.78 6.90 6.17
C THR A 63 -18.49 6.46 7.62
N GLU A 64 -18.53 7.40 8.57
CA GLU A 64 -18.31 7.07 9.99
C GLU A 64 -19.30 6.02 10.51
N GLU A 65 -20.55 6.06 10.05
CA GLU A 65 -21.56 5.03 10.36
C GLU A 65 -21.15 3.64 9.86
N GLN A 66 -20.64 3.54 8.64
CA GLN A 66 -20.16 2.27 8.06
C GLN A 66 -18.91 1.75 8.77
N LYS A 67 -18.01 2.64 9.19
CA LYS A 67 -16.83 2.26 10.00
C LYS A 67 -17.26 1.73 11.36
N GLN A 68 -18.21 2.39 12.02
CA GLN A 68 -18.72 1.98 13.32
C GLN A 68 -19.41 0.62 13.24
N GLU A 69 -20.27 0.41 12.23
CA GLU A 69 -20.94 -0.87 12.03
C GLU A 69 -19.94 -2.01 11.80
N LEU A 70 -18.89 -1.77 11.01
CA LEU A 70 -17.84 -2.76 10.78
C LEU A 70 -17.06 -3.08 12.07
N ALA A 71 -16.73 -2.05 12.86
CA ALA A 71 -16.07 -2.23 14.16
C ALA A 71 -16.94 -3.04 15.13
N ASP A 72 -18.25 -2.77 15.18
CA ASP A 72 -19.18 -3.47 16.05
C ASP A 72 -19.44 -4.92 15.61
N ARG A 73 -19.41 -5.18 14.29
CA ARG A 73 -19.43 -6.55 13.75
C ARG A 73 -18.15 -7.31 14.12
N LEU A 74 -16.98 -6.68 14.00
CA LEU A 74 -15.69 -7.28 14.36
C LEU A 74 -15.63 -7.62 15.85
N LYS A 75 -16.03 -6.69 16.73
CA LYS A 75 -16.10 -6.92 18.18
C LYS A 75 -16.99 -8.12 18.53
N ARG A 76 -18.18 -8.20 17.91
CA ARG A 76 -19.12 -9.31 18.11
C ARG A 76 -18.57 -10.67 17.67
N ASN A 77 -17.77 -10.70 16.60
CA ASN A 77 -17.18 -11.93 16.10
C ASN A 77 -15.98 -12.38 16.94
N LEU A 78 -15.16 -11.43 17.41
CA LEU A 78 -14.01 -11.71 18.26
C LEU A 78 -14.42 -12.16 19.66
N SER A 79 -15.52 -11.63 20.21
CA SER A 79 -16.05 -12.06 21.52
C SER A 79 -16.72 -13.44 21.51
N ARG A 80 -16.83 -14.08 20.34
CA ARG A 80 -17.41 -15.43 20.17
C ARG A 80 -16.36 -16.53 20.02
N ILE A 81 -15.08 -16.17 20.00
CA ILE A 81 -13.92 -17.07 19.97
C ILE A 81 -13.38 -17.20 21.38
#